data_AF-A0A9D2AIE1-F1
#
_entry.id   AF-A0A9D2AIE1-F1
#
_cell.length_a   1.000
_cell.length_b   1.000
_cell.length_c   1.000
_cell.angle_alpha   90.00
_cell.angle_beta   90.00
_cell.angle_gamma   90.00
#
_symmetry.space_group_name_H-M   'P 1'
#
loop_
_entity.id
_entity.type
_entity.pdbx_description
1 polymer ?
#
loop_
_entity_poly.entity_id
_entity_poly.type
_entity_poly.pdbx_seq_one_letter_code
_entity_poly.pdbx_strand_id
1 'polypeptide(L)'
;QLALLTNGLVRVDRSGMQGVRQAGAFPGRAVGNPRFKASLEVWHSLLHNYMDGYASQTGKDRTEPEALWGLCKESELLIRQAQQLPAERALALMPYAPTLRELADDLVRLVGQINNRTDHELEGWEACGFTRAEFSLTGRDGWAPLDSLDPQAAALAKAMALGNPALLRTRRLSPQEAWELSLLNPANKLIRLSAAECVTLMGAHRKFKLSMRGGAFKIDSRSRHHEQLLYDACVTDARGNERILPAGGTYFGVLNPFNCNLFILDDRDRVLGESPLIHRFSHTDEAARLREFGRVQHLRAQQLAGAELLAAPDTAAMQTRRDYNKRIIDGEPFDPLGLSDAETLQAPSKRSARQRLTKYVPLPEPEGMGLPDSYDSTFFNP
;
A
#
# COMPACT_ATOMS: atom_id res chain seq x y z
N GLN A 1 -18.32 -3.31 -13.27
CA GLN A 1 -17.48 -2.27 -12.62
C GLN A 1 -16.11 -2.18 -13.26
N LEU A 2 -15.25 -3.21 -13.18
CA LEU A 2 -13.92 -3.17 -13.82
C LEU A 2 -13.94 -2.86 -15.32
N ALA A 3 -14.88 -3.46 -16.07
CA ALA A 3 -15.06 -3.14 -17.49
C ALA A 3 -15.47 -1.68 -17.73
N LEU A 4 -16.23 -1.04 -16.83
CA LEU A 4 -16.60 0.37 -16.98
C LEU A 4 -15.38 1.27 -16.72
N LEU A 5 -14.62 0.97 -15.66
CA LEU A 5 -13.42 1.74 -15.30
C LEU A 5 -12.30 1.62 -16.35
N THR A 6 -12.25 0.50 -17.04
CA THR A 6 -11.23 0.22 -18.06
C THR A 6 -11.73 0.45 -19.48
N ASN A 7 -12.88 1.11 -19.68
CA ASN A 7 -13.50 1.30 -21.00
C ASN A 7 -13.62 0.01 -21.84
N GLY A 8 -13.90 -1.11 -21.17
CA GLY A 8 -14.11 -2.42 -21.77
C GLY A 8 -12.82 -3.18 -22.10
N LEU A 9 -11.65 -2.62 -21.79
CA LEU A 9 -10.34 -3.27 -21.98
C LEU A 9 -10.19 -4.51 -21.10
N VAL A 10 -10.66 -4.44 -19.85
CA VAL A 10 -10.66 -5.61 -18.95
C VAL A 10 -12.08 -6.10 -18.74
N ARG A 11 -12.32 -7.34 -19.17
CA ARG A 11 -13.60 -8.01 -19.01
C ARG A 11 -13.47 -9.12 -17.97
N VAL A 12 -14.50 -9.25 -17.14
CA VAL A 12 -14.57 -10.30 -16.13
C VAL A 12 -15.87 -11.04 -16.36
N ASP A 13 -15.74 -12.22 -16.95
CA ASP A 13 -16.86 -13.14 -17.03
C ASP A 13 -16.84 -14.08 -15.82
N ARG A 14 -18.00 -14.60 -15.45
CA ARG A 14 -18.13 -15.59 -14.37
C ARG A 14 -18.63 -16.89 -14.96
N SER A 15 -17.86 -17.96 -14.76
CA SER A 15 -18.34 -19.31 -15.01
C SER A 15 -19.44 -19.64 -14.00
N GLY A 16 -20.66 -19.85 -14.45
CA GLY A 16 -21.71 -20.39 -13.61
C GLY A 16 -21.59 -21.91 -13.55
N MET A 17 -21.51 -22.48 -12.34
CA MET A 17 -21.97 -23.85 -12.07
C MET A 17 -23.50 -23.87 -11.94
N GLN A 18 -24.20 -23.13 -12.79
CA GLN A 18 -25.64 -23.16 -12.82
C GLN A 18 -26.01 -24.46 -13.49
N GLY A 19 -26.21 -25.52 -12.70
CA GLY A 19 -26.82 -26.76 -13.17
C GLY A 19 -28.04 -26.39 -13.99
N VAL A 20 -28.15 -26.92 -15.20
CA VAL A 20 -29.21 -26.53 -16.14
C VAL A 20 -30.56 -26.73 -15.43
N ARG A 21 -31.25 -25.63 -15.09
CA ARG A 21 -32.68 -25.70 -14.75
C ARG A 21 -33.40 -25.99 -16.05
N GLN A 22 -33.69 -27.26 -16.29
CA GLN A 22 -34.59 -27.66 -17.35
C GLN A 22 -36.02 -27.34 -16.89
N ALA A 23 -36.74 -26.52 -17.65
CA ALA A 23 -38.15 -26.26 -17.36
C ALA A 23 -38.94 -27.57 -17.46
N GLY A 24 -39.58 -27.99 -16.36
CA GLY A 24 -40.40 -29.19 -16.31
C GLY A 24 -39.67 -30.52 -16.07
N ALA A 25 -38.35 -30.52 -15.81
CA ALA A 25 -37.59 -31.74 -15.51
C ALA A 25 -36.82 -31.64 -14.18
N PHE A 26 -36.27 -32.77 -13.72
CA PHE A 26 -35.41 -32.83 -12.54
C PHE A 26 -34.15 -31.96 -12.74
N PRO A 27 -33.67 -31.26 -11.69
CA PRO A 27 -32.50 -30.38 -11.82
C PRO A 27 -31.26 -31.17 -12.25
N GLY A 28 -30.57 -30.69 -13.28
CA GLY A 28 -29.29 -31.26 -13.72
C GLY A 28 -28.18 -31.04 -12.69
N ARG A 29 -27.21 -31.96 -12.62
CA ARG A 29 -26.02 -31.82 -11.77
C ARG A 29 -25.22 -30.58 -12.21
N ALA A 30 -24.94 -29.69 -11.26
CA ALA A 30 -24.03 -28.57 -11.47
C ALA A 30 -22.61 -29.09 -11.73
N VAL A 31 -22.19 -29.09 -13.00
CA VAL A 31 -20.84 -29.42 -13.42
C VAL A 31 -20.13 -28.15 -13.91
N GLY A 32 -18.80 -28.11 -13.81
CA GLY A 32 -18.03 -26.97 -14.31
C GLY A 32 -18.21 -26.78 -15.82
N ASN A 33 -18.27 -25.54 -16.29
CA ASN A 33 -18.42 -25.24 -17.71
C ASN A 33 -17.07 -25.45 -18.45
N PRO A 34 -16.94 -26.50 -19.28
CA PRO A 34 -15.68 -26.79 -19.97
C PRO A 34 -15.34 -25.76 -21.05
N ARG A 35 -16.31 -24.97 -21.51
CA ARG A 35 -16.10 -23.90 -22.51
C ARG A 35 -15.60 -22.59 -21.91
N PHE A 36 -15.54 -22.49 -20.58
CA PHE A 36 -15.15 -21.26 -19.89
C PHE A 36 -13.67 -21.21 -19.54
N LYS A 37 -13.02 -22.36 -19.40
CA LYS A 37 -11.58 -22.45 -19.11
C LYS A 37 -10.85 -22.76 -20.42
N ALA A 38 -9.63 -22.24 -20.56
CA ALA A 38 -8.75 -22.62 -21.66
C ALA A 38 -8.61 -24.16 -21.68
N SER A 39 -8.68 -24.76 -22.86
CA SER A 39 -8.71 -26.21 -23.03
C SER A 39 -7.34 -26.87 -22.92
N LEU A 40 -6.27 -26.12 -23.18
CA LEU A 40 -4.90 -26.63 -23.21
C LEU A 40 -4.22 -26.44 -21.86
N GLU A 41 -3.96 -25.20 -21.48
CA GLU A 41 -3.21 -24.88 -20.28
C GLU A 41 -3.96 -23.88 -19.40
N VAL A 42 -4.09 -24.22 -18.11
CA VAL A 42 -4.75 -23.37 -17.11
C VAL A 42 -3.81 -23.14 -15.94
N TRP A 43 -3.65 -21.88 -15.56
CA TRP A 43 -2.75 -21.44 -14.48
C TRP A 43 -2.89 -22.24 -13.18
N HIS A 44 -4.14 -22.58 -12.80
CA HIS A 44 -4.42 -23.37 -11.61
C HIS A 44 -3.76 -24.75 -11.65
N SER A 45 -3.92 -25.49 -12.76
CA SER A 45 -3.31 -26.81 -12.90
C SER A 45 -1.80 -26.73 -12.94
N LEU A 46 -1.27 -25.72 -13.62
CA LEU A 46 0.16 -25.51 -13.77
C LEU A 46 0.84 -25.25 -12.42
N LEU A 47 0.28 -24.34 -11.62
CA LEU A 47 0.79 -24.05 -10.28
C LEU A 47 0.76 -25.31 -9.40
N HIS A 48 -0.30 -26.11 -9.46
CA HIS A 48 -0.38 -27.37 -8.71
C HIS A 48 0.72 -28.36 -9.09
N ASN A 49 1.00 -28.52 -10.40
CA ASN A 49 2.06 -29.41 -10.87
C ASN A 49 3.45 -28.95 -10.43
N TYR A 50 3.72 -27.64 -10.45
CA TYR A 50 4.98 -27.09 -9.97
C TYR A 50 5.13 -27.18 -8.44
N MET A 51 4.02 -27.25 -7.70
CA MET A 51 4.00 -27.40 -6.25
C MET A 51 3.85 -28.86 -5.78
N ASP A 52 3.78 -29.83 -6.67
CA ASP A 52 3.49 -31.24 -6.33
C ASP A 52 4.55 -31.85 -5.38
N GLY A 53 5.79 -31.39 -5.47
CA GLY A 53 6.88 -31.84 -4.60
C GLY A 53 6.91 -31.23 -3.19
N TYR A 54 5.97 -30.35 -2.83
CA TYR A 54 5.99 -29.69 -1.51
C TYR A 54 5.50 -30.64 -0.40
N ALA A 55 6.29 -30.78 0.65
CA ALA A 55 6.07 -31.74 1.74
C ALA A 55 4.73 -31.59 2.47
N SER A 56 4.09 -30.42 2.41
CA SER A 56 2.83 -30.10 3.10
C SER A 56 1.60 -30.00 2.18
N GLN A 57 1.65 -30.57 0.97
CA GLN A 57 0.53 -30.50 0.04
C GLN A 57 -0.62 -31.46 0.42
N THR A 58 -1.85 -30.93 0.50
CA THR A 58 -3.07 -31.72 0.75
C THR A 58 -3.54 -32.51 -0.48
N GLY A 59 -3.03 -32.19 -1.67
CA GLY A 59 -3.48 -32.79 -2.93
C GLY A 59 -4.84 -32.25 -3.41
N LYS A 60 -5.44 -32.97 -4.36
CA LYS A 60 -6.68 -32.57 -5.06
C LYS A 60 -7.95 -32.79 -4.24
N ASP A 61 -7.95 -33.76 -3.33
CA ASP A 61 -9.12 -34.16 -2.57
C ASP A 61 -9.15 -33.51 -1.18
N ARG A 62 -10.33 -33.42 -0.58
CA ARG A 62 -10.52 -32.89 0.79
C ARG A 62 -10.01 -33.84 1.88
N THR A 63 -9.44 -34.97 1.49
CA THR A 63 -8.86 -35.95 2.39
C THR A 63 -7.35 -35.78 2.35
N GLU A 64 -6.80 -35.27 3.43
CA GLU A 64 -5.36 -35.08 3.58
C GLU A 64 -4.63 -36.43 3.51
N PRO A 65 -3.42 -36.47 2.91
CA PRO A 65 -2.55 -37.65 3.01
C PRO A 65 -2.29 -38.01 4.47
N GLU A 66 -2.30 -39.30 4.81
CA GLU A 66 -2.11 -39.78 6.20
C GLU A 66 -0.84 -39.20 6.85
N ALA A 67 0.25 -39.12 6.09
CA ALA A 67 1.51 -38.57 6.55
C ALA A 67 1.45 -37.07 6.92
N LEU A 68 0.50 -36.31 6.35
CA LEU A 68 0.38 -34.87 6.60
C LEU A 68 0.01 -34.59 8.07
N TRP A 69 -0.86 -35.41 8.67
CA TRP A 69 -1.20 -35.27 10.08
C TRP A 69 0.03 -35.41 10.99
N GLY A 70 0.87 -36.41 10.71
CA GLY A 70 2.12 -36.64 11.44
C GLY A 70 3.10 -35.48 11.28
N LEU A 71 3.28 -35.01 10.04
CA LEU A 71 4.15 -33.88 9.70
C LEU A 71 3.71 -32.58 10.41
N CYS A 72 2.41 -32.28 10.41
CA CYS A 72 1.86 -31.11 11.10
C CYS A 72 2.11 -31.20 12.61
N LYS A 73 1.85 -32.36 13.21
CA LYS A 73 2.07 -32.58 14.65
C LYS A 73 3.54 -32.44 15.03
N GLU A 74 4.45 -32.98 14.23
CA GLU A 74 5.90 -32.86 14.46
C GLU A 74 6.39 -31.43 14.28
N SER A 75 5.89 -30.73 13.25
CA SER A 75 6.20 -29.31 13.02
C SER A 75 5.76 -28.42 14.18
N GLU A 76 4.57 -28.65 14.75
CA GLU A 76 4.12 -27.93 15.95
C GLU A 76 5.02 -28.17 17.17
N LEU A 77 5.46 -29.42 17.37
CA LEU A 77 6.37 -29.76 18.47
C LEU A 77 7.73 -29.07 18.30
N LEU A 78 8.29 -29.06 17.09
CA LEU A 78 9.53 -28.36 16.78
C LEU A 78 9.41 -26.86 17.04
N ILE A 79 8.31 -26.22 16.64
CA ILE A 79 8.07 -24.79 16.90
C ILE A 79 8.06 -24.52 18.41
N ARG A 80 7.37 -25.35 19.20
CA ARG A 80 7.33 -25.21 20.67
C ARG A 80 8.70 -25.42 21.31
N GLN A 81 9.49 -26.38 20.81
CA GLN A 81 10.85 -26.62 21.28
C GLN A 81 11.78 -25.45 20.93
N ALA A 82 11.67 -24.88 19.72
CA ALA A 82 12.47 -23.74 19.28
C ALA A 82 12.34 -22.55 20.23
N GLN A 83 11.13 -22.31 20.77
CA GLN A 83 10.85 -21.25 21.75
C GLN A 83 11.58 -21.43 23.09
N GLN A 84 12.03 -22.63 23.42
CA GLN A 84 12.74 -22.95 24.66
C GLN A 84 14.27 -23.01 24.48
N LEU A 85 14.75 -22.98 23.23
CA LEU A 85 16.17 -23.07 22.92
C LEU A 85 16.84 -21.69 22.83
N PRO A 86 18.15 -21.59 23.09
CA PRO A 86 18.93 -20.41 22.70
C PRO A 86 18.79 -20.14 21.19
N ALA A 87 18.77 -18.86 20.80
CA ALA A 87 18.49 -18.43 19.42
C ALA A 87 19.35 -19.16 18.36
N GLU A 88 20.65 -19.33 18.63
CA GLU A 88 21.58 -20.04 17.73
C GLU A 88 21.16 -21.49 17.48
N ARG A 89 20.65 -22.19 18.50
CA ARG A 89 20.17 -23.58 18.38
C ARG A 89 18.79 -23.66 17.75
N ALA A 90 17.92 -22.70 18.04
CA ALA A 90 16.60 -22.61 17.42
C ALA A 90 16.71 -22.42 15.91
N LEU A 91 17.67 -21.61 15.44
CA LEU A 91 17.96 -21.40 14.01
C LEU A 91 18.53 -22.63 13.31
N ALA A 92 19.13 -23.57 14.05
CA ALA A 92 19.66 -24.82 13.51
C ALA A 92 18.61 -25.93 13.36
N LEU A 93 17.38 -25.72 13.86
CA LEU A 93 16.29 -26.67 13.67
C LEU A 93 15.91 -26.74 12.18
N MET A 94 15.67 -27.95 11.68
CA MET A 94 15.25 -28.20 10.32
C MET A 94 13.73 -28.47 10.31
N PRO A 95 12.90 -27.47 9.96
CA PRO A 95 11.46 -27.67 9.93
C PRO A 95 11.05 -28.58 8.75
N TYR A 96 10.02 -29.40 8.95
CA TYR A 96 9.47 -30.28 7.92
C TYR A 96 8.52 -29.56 6.95
N ALA A 97 7.88 -28.48 7.41
CA ALA A 97 7.04 -27.61 6.60
C ALA A 97 7.71 -26.26 6.39
N PRO A 98 7.63 -25.68 5.17
CA PRO A 98 8.10 -24.32 4.95
C PRO A 98 7.28 -23.34 5.80
N THR A 99 7.95 -22.33 6.34
CA THR A 99 7.28 -21.17 6.91
C THR A 99 6.51 -20.42 5.83
N LEU A 100 5.53 -19.59 6.23
CA LEU A 100 4.78 -18.76 5.27
C LEU A 100 5.71 -17.86 4.44
N ARG A 101 6.82 -17.39 5.04
CA ARG A 101 7.81 -16.56 4.36
C ARG A 101 8.56 -17.35 3.29
N GLU A 102 9.10 -18.51 3.65
CA GLU A 102 9.80 -19.39 2.69
C GLU A 102 8.87 -19.80 1.56
N LEU A 103 7.62 -20.16 1.87
CA LEU A 103 6.61 -20.48 0.86
C LEU A 103 6.32 -19.26 -0.05
N ALA A 104 6.23 -18.05 0.50
CA ALA A 104 6.02 -16.85 -0.31
C ALA A 104 7.19 -16.59 -1.28
N ASP A 105 8.43 -16.71 -0.80
CA ASP A 105 9.63 -16.53 -1.62
C ASP A 105 9.71 -17.63 -2.72
N ASP A 106 9.40 -18.87 -2.35
CA ASP A 106 9.32 -19.99 -3.28
C ASP A 106 8.23 -19.81 -4.34
N LEU A 107 7.05 -19.32 -3.95
CA LEU A 107 5.97 -19.05 -4.90
C LEU A 107 6.40 -18.03 -5.95
N VAL A 108 7.13 -16.98 -5.57
CA VAL A 108 7.69 -16.01 -6.54
C VAL A 108 8.64 -16.72 -7.51
N ARG A 109 9.52 -17.58 -7.00
CA ARG A 109 10.45 -18.37 -7.82
C ARG A 109 9.70 -19.30 -8.78
N LEU A 110 8.71 -20.05 -8.31
CA LEU A 110 7.91 -20.98 -9.11
C LEU A 110 7.13 -20.25 -10.20
N VAL A 111 6.50 -19.11 -9.86
CA VAL A 111 5.81 -18.26 -10.84
C VAL A 111 6.80 -17.74 -11.89
N GLY A 112 8.02 -17.39 -11.49
CA GLY A 112 9.10 -17.05 -12.41
C GLY A 112 9.47 -18.20 -13.35
N GLN A 113 9.61 -19.42 -12.83
CA GLN A 113 9.89 -20.62 -13.64
C GLN A 113 8.76 -20.89 -14.64
N ILE A 114 7.52 -20.82 -14.17
CA ILE A 114 6.33 -20.92 -15.02
C ILE A 114 6.42 -19.88 -16.13
N ASN A 115 6.61 -18.61 -15.82
CA ASN A 115 6.62 -17.54 -16.82
C ASN A 115 7.82 -17.59 -17.77
N ASN A 116 8.91 -18.28 -17.41
CA ASN A 116 10.10 -18.45 -18.24
C ASN A 116 10.08 -19.73 -19.10
N ARG A 117 9.09 -20.60 -18.93
CA ARG A 117 8.96 -21.83 -19.72
C ARG A 117 8.70 -21.51 -21.20
N THR A 118 9.27 -22.29 -22.12
CA THR A 118 9.10 -22.12 -23.58
C THR A 118 8.42 -23.33 -24.23
N ASP A 119 8.21 -24.39 -23.46
CA ASP A 119 7.60 -25.68 -23.81
C ASP A 119 6.08 -25.70 -23.57
N HIS A 120 5.43 -24.54 -23.68
CA HIS A 120 4.00 -24.40 -23.43
C HIS A 120 3.15 -24.50 -24.72
N GLU A 121 1.86 -24.77 -24.54
CA GLU A 121 0.86 -24.87 -25.62
C GLU A 121 -0.27 -23.86 -25.41
N LEU A 122 0.09 -22.60 -25.24
CA LEU A 122 -0.88 -21.52 -25.04
C LEU A 122 -1.63 -21.24 -26.35
N GLU A 123 -2.95 -21.17 -26.29
CA GLU A 123 -3.81 -20.93 -27.45
C GLU A 123 -3.54 -19.54 -28.07
N GLY A 124 -3.50 -19.47 -29.40
CA GLY A 124 -3.33 -18.21 -30.15
C GLY A 124 -1.92 -17.60 -30.09
N TRP A 125 -0.95 -18.27 -29.49
CA TRP A 125 0.41 -17.73 -29.27
C TRP A 125 1.12 -17.31 -30.56
N GLU A 126 1.06 -18.16 -31.59
CA GLU A 126 1.68 -17.89 -32.90
C GLU A 126 0.97 -16.74 -33.63
N ALA A 127 -0.35 -16.66 -33.53
CA ALA A 127 -1.15 -15.58 -34.13
C ALA A 127 -0.84 -14.21 -33.51
N CYS A 128 -0.42 -14.19 -32.23
CA CYS A 128 0.05 -12.98 -31.55
C CYS A 128 1.50 -12.59 -31.94
N GLY A 129 2.18 -13.38 -32.78
CA GLY A 129 3.58 -13.16 -33.15
C GLY A 129 4.57 -13.50 -32.04
N PHE A 130 4.16 -14.29 -31.03
CA PHE A 130 5.01 -14.66 -29.89
C PHE A 130 5.89 -15.89 -30.18
N THR A 131 6.52 -15.86 -31.35
CA THR A 131 7.50 -16.85 -31.79
C THR A 131 8.77 -16.16 -32.22
N ARG A 132 9.90 -16.83 -32.04
CA ARG A 132 11.20 -16.31 -32.42
C ARG A 132 11.98 -17.35 -33.21
N ALA A 133 12.62 -16.90 -34.27
CA ALA A 133 13.56 -17.71 -35.03
C ALA A 133 14.91 -17.75 -34.31
N GLU A 134 15.46 -18.94 -34.16
CA GLU A 134 16.76 -19.18 -33.57
C GLU A 134 17.65 -19.96 -34.53
N PHE A 135 18.94 -19.72 -34.42
CA PHE A 135 19.98 -20.36 -35.21
C PHE A 135 20.98 -21.08 -34.31
N SER A 136 21.45 -22.24 -34.76
CA SER A 136 22.53 -23.00 -34.16
C SER A 136 23.52 -23.41 -35.24
N LEU A 137 24.82 -23.33 -34.95
CA LEU A 137 25.87 -23.81 -35.86
C LEU A 137 25.88 -25.34 -35.99
N THR A 138 25.39 -26.05 -34.96
CA THR A 138 25.42 -27.52 -34.87
C THR A 138 24.03 -28.14 -35.13
N GLY A 139 22.96 -27.35 -35.02
CA GLY A 139 21.58 -27.81 -35.05
C GLY A 139 21.15 -28.61 -33.81
N ARG A 140 21.98 -28.66 -32.76
CA ARG A 140 21.70 -29.41 -31.52
C ARG A 140 21.69 -28.51 -30.30
N ASP A 141 22.71 -27.69 -30.16
CA ASP A 141 22.99 -26.85 -28.99
C ASP A 141 23.41 -25.43 -29.40
N GLY A 142 23.56 -24.53 -28.42
CA GLY A 142 24.01 -23.15 -28.69
C GLY A 142 23.03 -22.33 -29.53
N TRP A 143 21.73 -22.55 -29.35
CA TRP A 143 20.70 -21.78 -30.04
C TRP A 143 20.77 -20.30 -29.64
N ALA A 144 20.86 -19.43 -30.65
CA ALA A 144 20.89 -18.00 -30.48
C ALA A 144 19.72 -17.34 -31.25
N PRO A 145 19.11 -16.28 -30.69
CA PRO A 145 18.12 -15.47 -31.40
C PRO A 145 18.65 -14.93 -32.73
N LEU A 146 17.95 -15.16 -33.83
CA LEU A 146 18.38 -14.70 -35.15
C LEU A 146 18.38 -13.16 -35.25
N ASP A 147 17.49 -12.51 -34.50
CA ASP A 147 17.38 -11.05 -34.36
C ASP A 147 18.50 -10.41 -33.51
N SER A 148 19.25 -11.21 -32.75
CA SER A 148 20.43 -10.76 -32.00
C SER A 148 21.72 -10.70 -32.83
N LEU A 149 21.73 -11.34 -33.99
CA LEU A 149 22.88 -11.34 -34.89
C LEU A 149 22.94 -10.05 -35.70
N ASP A 150 24.14 -9.64 -36.11
CA ASP A 150 24.27 -8.57 -37.09
C ASP A 150 23.61 -8.97 -38.43
N PRO A 151 23.19 -8.00 -39.27
CA PRO A 151 22.47 -8.31 -40.50
C PRO A 151 23.21 -9.22 -41.48
N GLN A 152 24.55 -9.17 -41.51
CA GLN A 152 25.36 -10.03 -42.40
C GLN A 152 25.42 -11.46 -41.86
N ALA A 153 25.65 -11.62 -40.56
CA ALA A 153 25.61 -12.93 -39.90
C ALA A 153 24.22 -13.56 -39.98
N ALA A 154 23.14 -12.79 -39.82
CA ALA A 154 21.78 -13.28 -39.97
C ALA A 154 21.49 -13.76 -41.40
N ALA A 155 21.99 -13.06 -42.43
CA ALA A 155 21.86 -13.49 -43.82
C ALA A 155 22.65 -14.77 -44.11
N LEU A 156 23.87 -14.87 -43.58
CA LEU A 156 24.69 -16.08 -43.69
C LEU A 156 24.03 -17.28 -42.99
N ALA A 157 23.52 -17.09 -41.78
CA ALA A 157 22.79 -18.11 -41.03
C ALA A 157 21.58 -18.63 -41.81
N LYS A 158 20.79 -17.73 -42.44
CA LYS A 158 19.69 -18.10 -43.33
C LYS A 158 20.17 -18.87 -44.56
N ALA A 159 21.29 -18.49 -45.17
CA ALA A 159 21.86 -19.20 -46.32
C ALA A 159 22.37 -20.60 -45.94
N MET A 160 23.04 -20.76 -44.80
CA MET A 160 23.47 -22.06 -44.29
C MET A 160 22.29 -23.00 -44.04
N ALA A 161 21.18 -22.44 -43.54
CA ALA A 161 19.98 -23.21 -43.28
C ALA A 161 19.25 -23.70 -44.55
N LEU A 162 19.48 -23.08 -45.72
CA LEU A 162 19.01 -23.62 -47.00
C LEU A 162 19.67 -24.98 -47.31
N GLY A 163 20.94 -25.14 -46.93
CA GLY A 163 21.68 -26.40 -47.09
C GLY A 163 21.42 -27.40 -45.96
N ASN A 164 21.12 -26.93 -44.75
CA ASN A 164 20.75 -27.76 -43.62
C ASN A 164 19.63 -27.11 -42.77
N PRO A 165 18.36 -27.48 -43.01
CA PRO A 165 17.23 -26.91 -42.28
C PRO A 165 17.29 -27.09 -40.76
N ALA A 166 18.04 -28.06 -40.25
CA ALA A 166 18.18 -28.30 -38.80
C ALA A 166 18.94 -27.19 -38.07
N LEU A 167 19.61 -26.27 -38.79
CA LEU A 167 20.32 -25.14 -38.20
C LEU A 167 19.40 -23.99 -37.79
N LEU A 168 18.15 -23.97 -38.28
CA LEU A 168 17.14 -23.01 -37.89
C LEU A 168 15.97 -23.70 -37.21
N ARG A 169 15.46 -23.06 -36.16
CA ARG A 169 14.18 -23.44 -35.55
C ARG A 169 13.35 -22.22 -35.26
N THR A 170 12.05 -22.43 -35.21
CA THR A 170 11.12 -21.47 -34.61
C THR A 170 10.76 -21.98 -33.23
N ARG A 171 10.98 -21.17 -32.19
CA ARG A 171 10.51 -21.47 -30.84
C ARG A 171 9.43 -20.50 -30.41
N ARG A 172 8.60 -20.94 -29.46
CA ARG A 172 7.69 -20.04 -28.75
C ARG A 172 8.50 -19.17 -27.78
N LEU A 173 8.12 -17.90 -27.69
CA LEU A 173 8.59 -17.04 -26.61
C LEU A 173 7.97 -17.53 -25.30
N SER A 174 8.70 -17.42 -24.19
CA SER A 174 8.11 -17.61 -22.88
C SER A 174 7.06 -16.53 -22.59
N PRO A 175 6.10 -16.77 -21.67
CA PRO A 175 5.18 -15.73 -21.24
C PRO A 175 5.86 -14.44 -20.78
N GLN A 176 7.01 -14.54 -20.11
CA GLN A 176 7.81 -13.39 -19.71
C GLN A 176 8.38 -12.63 -20.91
N GLU A 177 8.96 -13.33 -21.89
CA GLU A 177 9.50 -12.71 -23.11
C GLU A 177 8.39 -12.04 -23.93
N ALA A 178 7.22 -12.69 -24.05
CA ALA A 178 6.07 -12.13 -24.75
C ALA A 178 5.54 -10.87 -24.05
N TRP A 179 5.54 -10.85 -22.72
CA TRP A 179 5.19 -9.66 -21.93
C TRP A 179 6.17 -8.51 -22.18
N GLU A 180 7.47 -8.78 -22.12
CA GLU A 180 8.53 -7.78 -22.38
C GLU A 180 8.43 -7.24 -23.81
N LEU A 181 8.28 -8.11 -24.81
CA LEU A 181 8.08 -7.71 -26.20
C LEU A 181 6.83 -6.84 -26.36
N SER A 182 5.75 -7.19 -25.65
CA SER A 182 4.51 -6.40 -25.68
C SER A 182 4.70 -5.02 -25.08
N LEU A 183 5.50 -4.86 -24.02
CA LEU A 183 5.81 -3.57 -23.41
C LEU A 183 6.66 -2.65 -24.29
N LEU A 184 7.45 -3.22 -25.22
CA LEU A 184 8.22 -2.43 -26.19
C LEU A 184 7.31 -1.72 -27.20
N ASN A 185 6.08 -2.19 -27.40
CA ASN A 185 5.13 -1.54 -28.29
C ASN A 185 4.57 -0.26 -27.63
N PRO A 186 4.79 0.95 -28.19
CA PRO A 186 4.28 2.19 -27.62
C PRO A 186 2.76 2.26 -27.48
N ALA A 187 2.02 1.46 -28.26
CA ALA A 187 0.56 1.35 -28.14
C ALA A 187 0.12 0.63 -26.84
N ASN A 188 0.97 -0.20 -26.25
CA ASN A 188 0.68 -0.97 -25.04
C ASN A 188 1.01 -0.20 -23.76
N LYS A 189 0.58 1.06 -23.69
CA LYS A 189 0.81 1.90 -22.51
C LYS A 189 -0.05 1.44 -21.33
N LEU A 190 0.59 1.01 -20.26
CA LEU A 190 -0.09 0.70 -19.00
C LEU A 190 -0.50 1.99 -18.29
N ILE A 191 -1.79 2.10 -17.96
CA ILE A 191 -2.35 3.21 -17.19
C ILE A 191 -2.61 2.70 -15.77
N ARG A 192 -2.05 3.38 -14.77
CA ARG A 192 -2.36 3.08 -13.37
C ARG A 192 -3.76 3.54 -13.04
N LEU A 193 -4.51 2.69 -12.36
CA LEU A 193 -5.78 3.08 -11.76
C LEU A 193 -5.54 4.16 -10.70
N SER A 194 -6.37 5.18 -10.71
CA SER A 194 -6.42 6.21 -9.68
C SER A 194 -6.89 5.63 -8.34
N ALA A 195 -6.57 6.32 -7.25
CA ALA A 195 -7.05 5.95 -5.92
C ALA A 195 -8.58 5.80 -5.84
N ALA A 196 -9.33 6.66 -6.55
CA ALA A 196 -10.79 6.57 -6.62
C ALA A 196 -11.28 5.29 -7.31
N GLU A 197 -10.63 4.89 -8.41
CA GLU A 197 -10.94 3.65 -9.12
C GLU A 197 -10.59 2.42 -8.28
N CYS A 198 -9.43 2.44 -7.61
CA CYS A 198 -9.03 1.39 -6.67
C CYS A 198 -10.05 1.22 -5.53
N VAL A 199 -10.48 2.31 -4.90
CA VAL A 199 -11.51 2.25 -3.84
C VAL A 199 -12.83 1.73 -4.37
N THR A 200 -13.24 2.16 -5.56
CA THR A 200 -14.45 1.67 -6.22
C THR A 200 -14.39 0.16 -6.46
N LEU A 201 -13.26 -0.36 -6.93
CA LEU A 201 -13.05 -1.79 -7.16
C LEU A 201 -13.03 -2.62 -5.87
N MET A 202 -12.46 -2.06 -4.80
CA MET A 202 -12.41 -2.73 -3.49
C MET A 202 -13.78 -2.80 -2.81
N GLY A 203 -14.66 -1.85 -3.10
CA GLY A 203 -16.04 -1.81 -2.61
C GLY A 203 -16.19 -1.25 -1.20
N ALA A 204 -17.38 -0.70 -0.92
CA ALA A 204 -17.69 0.04 0.31
C ALA A 204 -17.52 -0.79 1.60
N HIS A 205 -17.64 -2.12 1.54
CA HIS A 205 -17.49 -3.01 2.69
C HIS A 205 -16.08 -3.02 3.30
N ARG A 206 -15.07 -2.51 2.58
CA ARG A 206 -13.69 -2.38 3.09
C ARG A 206 -13.42 -1.04 3.78
N LYS A 207 -14.37 -0.10 3.75
CA LYS A 207 -14.28 1.22 4.39
C LYS A 207 -14.41 1.08 5.90
N PHE A 208 -13.55 1.77 6.65
CA PHE A 208 -13.65 1.87 8.11
C PHE A 208 -13.37 3.30 8.58
N LYS A 209 -13.94 3.68 9.72
CA LYS A 209 -13.78 5.02 10.29
C LYS A 209 -12.36 5.19 10.83
N LEU A 210 -11.73 6.32 10.51
CA LEU A 210 -10.41 6.68 11.02
C LEU A 210 -10.55 7.64 12.20
N SER A 211 -9.64 7.49 13.16
CA SER A 211 -9.47 8.44 14.26
C SER A 211 -8.08 9.06 14.16
N MET A 212 -8.04 10.38 14.04
CA MET A 212 -6.79 11.12 13.99
C MET A 212 -6.36 11.57 15.38
N ARG A 213 -5.12 11.28 15.77
CA ARG A 213 -4.51 11.76 17.02
C ARG A 213 -3.06 12.15 16.77
N GLY A 214 -2.68 13.37 17.14
CA GLY A 214 -1.30 13.84 17.01
C GLY A 214 -0.78 13.88 15.57
N GLY A 215 -1.64 14.19 14.60
CA GLY A 215 -1.26 14.26 13.18
C GLY A 215 -1.07 12.89 12.49
N ALA A 216 -1.57 11.80 13.10
CA ALA A 216 -1.53 10.47 12.52
C ALA A 216 -2.85 9.72 12.71
N PHE A 217 -3.14 8.80 11.80
CA PHE A 217 -4.21 7.81 11.93
C PHE A 217 -3.65 6.53 12.54
N LYS A 218 -4.29 6.06 13.61
CA LYS A 218 -3.93 4.81 14.28
C LYS A 218 -4.94 3.74 13.95
N ILE A 219 -4.47 2.59 13.48
CA ILE A 219 -5.31 1.45 13.13
C ILE A 219 -4.92 0.26 14.00
N ASP A 220 -5.79 -0.07 14.95
CA ASP A 220 -5.69 -1.27 15.77
C ASP A 220 -6.40 -2.43 15.08
N SER A 221 -5.68 -3.17 14.23
CA SER A 221 -6.23 -4.35 13.58
C SER A 221 -5.69 -5.63 14.22
N ARG A 222 -6.21 -5.98 15.41
CA ARG A 222 -5.86 -7.24 16.11
C ARG A 222 -6.06 -8.50 15.26
N SER A 223 -6.90 -8.45 14.23
CA SER A 223 -7.17 -9.56 13.32
C SER A 223 -6.28 -9.60 12.06
N ARG A 224 -5.45 -8.58 11.81
CA ARG A 224 -4.64 -8.48 10.57
C ARG A 224 -3.16 -8.22 10.84
N HIS A 225 -2.82 -7.60 11.97
CA HIS A 225 -1.45 -7.31 12.36
C HIS A 225 -1.30 -7.47 13.87
N HIS A 226 -0.16 -8.03 14.30
CA HIS A 226 0.18 -8.09 15.73
C HIS A 226 0.55 -6.71 16.30
N GLU A 227 0.82 -5.74 15.42
CA GLU A 227 1.20 -4.38 15.79
C GLU A 227 0.20 -3.33 15.29
N GLN A 228 0.11 -2.22 16.02
CA GLN A 228 -0.68 -1.05 15.64
C GLN A 228 -0.05 -0.36 14.43
N LEU A 229 -0.81 -0.26 13.34
CA LEU A 229 -0.37 0.47 12.15
C LEU A 229 -0.58 1.98 12.34
N LEU A 230 0.39 2.75 11.87
CA LEU A 230 0.39 4.21 11.95
C LEU A 230 0.46 4.78 10.54
N TYR A 231 -0.45 5.68 10.22
CA TYR A 231 -0.51 6.37 8.93
C TYR A 231 -0.44 7.87 9.17
N ASP A 232 0.17 8.61 8.26
CA ASP A 232 0.28 10.06 8.39
C ASP A 232 -1.05 10.79 8.09
N ALA A 233 -1.24 11.98 8.68
CA ALA A 233 -2.30 12.88 8.26
C ALA A 233 -1.97 13.63 6.97
N CYS A 234 -0.71 13.62 6.55
CA CYS A 234 -0.29 14.11 5.25
C CYS A 234 -0.69 13.10 4.16
N VAL A 235 -1.51 13.57 3.22
CA VAL A 235 -1.97 12.79 2.08
C VAL A 235 -1.42 13.35 0.78
N THR A 236 -1.08 12.44 -0.13
CA THR A 236 -0.75 12.78 -1.52
C THR A 236 -2.03 12.70 -2.36
N ASP A 237 -2.39 13.80 -3.01
CA ASP A 237 -3.55 13.87 -3.89
C ASP A 237 -3.32 13.16 -5.25
N ALA A 238 -4.35 13.08 -6.09
CA ALA A 238 -4.25 12.47 -7.42
C ALA A 238 -3.29 13.21 -8.39
N ARG A 239 -2.87 14.44 -8.06
CA ARG A 239 -1.92 15.25 -8.82
C ARG A 239 -0.50 15.18 -8.26
N GLY A 240 -0.29 14.44 -7.15
CA GLY A 240 1.01 14.33 -6.48
C GLY A 240 1.29 15.43 -5.46
N ASN A 241 0.32 16.29 -5.14
CA ASN A 241 0.51 17.33 -4.12
C ASN A 241 0.28 16.75 -2.72
N GLU A 242 1.16 17.12 -1.80
CA GLU A 242 1.02 16.78 -0.38
C GLU A 242 0.16 17.82 0.34
N ARG A 243 -0.73 17.34 1.22
CA ARG A 243 -1.50 18.21 2.11
C ARG A 243 -1.76 17.54 3.45
N ILE A 244 -1.68 18.32 4.51
CA ILE A 244 -2.00 17.87 5.86
C ILE A 244 -3.51 18.00 6.10
N LEU A 245 -4.15 16.91 6.51
CA LEU A 245 -5.57 16.91 6.83
C LEU A 245 -5.85 17.62 8.17
N PRO A 246 -6.91 18.45 8.26
CA PRO A 246 -7.21 19.22 9.47
C PRO A 246 -7.65 18.33 10.63
N ALA A 247 -7.25 18.75 11.85
CA ALA A 247 -7.70 18.17 13.11
C ALA A 247 -9.22 18.28 13.28
N GLY A 248 -9.85 17.22 13.76
CA GLY A 248 -11.30 17.17 14.02
C GLY A 248 -12.18 16.77 12.83
N GLY A 249 -11.62 16.53 11.64
CA GLY A 249 -12.36 16.01 10.50
C GLY A 249 -12.86 14.57 10.71
N THR A 250 -13.98 14.21 10.07
CA THR A 250 -14.43 12.83 9.99
C THR A 250 -13.84 12.19 8.74
N TYR A 251 -12.96 11.22 8.94
CA TYR A 251 -12.26 10.53 7.85
C TYR A 251 -12.56 9.05 7.86
N PHE A 252 -12.46 8.45 6.68
CA PHE A 252 -12.58 7.02 6.48
C PHE A 252 -11.38 6.49 5.69
N GLY A 253 -11.04 5.23 5.93
CA GLY A 253 -9.87 4.59 5.37
C GLY A 253 -10.26 3.35 4.58
N VAL A 254 -9.52 3.12 3.49
CA VAL A 254 -9.49 1.84 2.78
C VAL A 254 -8.03 1.46 2.59
N LEU A 255 -7.64 0.28 3.09
CA LEU A 255 -6.28 -0.22 2.96
C LEU A 255 -6.04 -0.73 1.54
N ASN A 256 -4.97 -0.26 0.91
CA ASN A 256 -4.48 -0.78 -0.35
C ASN A 256 -3.76 -2.12 -0.11
N PRO A 257 -4.25 -3.25 -0.65
CA PRO A 257 -3.65 -4.55 -0.41
C PRO A 257 -2.31 -4.75 -1.14
N PHE A 258 -1.96 -3.90 -2.11
CA PHE A 258 -0.78 -4.08 -2.95
C PHE A 258 0.47 -3.35 -2.45
N ASN A 259 0.30 -2.21 -1.80
CA ASN A 259 1.42 -1.40 -1.28
C ASN A 259 1.24 -0.98 0.18
N CYS A 260 0.20 -1.47 0.86
CA CYS A 260 -0.14 -1.16 2.25
C CYS A 260 -0.41 0.32 2.56
N ASN A 261 -0.47 1.21 1.55
CA ASN A 261 -0.90 2.60 1.73
C ASN A 261 -2.38 2.67 2.14
N LEU A 262 -2.76 3.76 2.79
CA LEU A 262 -4.13 4.02 3.18
C LEU A 262 -4.77 5.04 2.24
N PHE A 263 -5.82 4.65 1.52
CA PHE A 263 -6.68 5.61 0.83
C PHE A 263 -7.57 6.29 1.86
N ILE A 264 -7.57 7.63 1.87
CA ILE A 264 -8.37 8.41 2.81
C ILE A 264 -9.55 9.04 2.09
N LEU A 265 -10.72 8.91 2.70
CA LEU A 265 -11.99 9.45 2.22
C LEU A 265 -12.59 10.42 3.23
N ASP A 266 -13.40 11.35 2.73
CA ASP A 266 -14.25 12.19 3.55
C ASP A 266 -15.60 11.53 3.89
N ASP A 267 -16.47 12.28 4.54
CA ASP A 267 -17.84 11.91 4.90
C ASP A 267 -18.76 11.66 3.70
N ARG A 268 -18.38 12.13 2.51
CA ARG A 268 -19.13 12.01 1.25
C ARG A 268 -18.52 10.97 0.30
N ASP A 269 -17.67 10.08 0.80
CA ASP A 269 -16.99 9.06 0.01
C ASP A 269 -16.08 9.61 -1.11
N ARG A 270 -15.62 10.85 -0.98
CA ARG A 270 -14.63 11.41 -1.92
C ARG A 270 -13.23 11.07 -1.44
N VAL A 271 -12.40 10.55 -2.35
CA VAL A 271 -11.00 10.25 -2.05
C VAL A 271 -10.22 11.55 -1.91
N LEU A 272 -9.64 11.75 -0.72
CA LEU A 272 -8.80 12.89 -0.38
C LEU A 272 -7.34 12.68 -0.80
N GLY A 273 -6.87 11.44 -0.84
CA GLY A 273 -5.52 11.09 -1.23
C GLY A 273 -5.06 9.76 -0.62
N GLU A 274 -3.77 9.47 -0.79
CA GLU A 274 -3.08 8.33 -0.20
C GLU A 274 -2.19 8.78 0.96
N SER A 275 -2.23 8.05 2.08
CA SER A 275 -1.26 8.19 3.16
C SER A 275 -0.31 6.99 3.16
N PRO A 276 1.01 7.20 3.25
CA PRO A 276 1.97 6.13 3.44
C PRO A 276 1.87 5.53 4.85
N LEU A 277 2.26 4.27 4.99
CA LEU A 277 2.46 3.61 6.27
C LEU A 277 3.73 4.16 6.93
N ILE A 278 3.63 4.56 8.20
CA ILE A 278 4.78 4.96 9.02
C ILE A 278 5.41 3.69 9.57
N HIS A 279 6.60 3.36 9.08
CA HIS A 279 7.38 2.23 9.56
C HIS A 279 8.07 2.59 10.88
N ARG A 280 7.89 1.73 11.89
CA ARG A 280 8.72 1.82 13.10
C ARG A 280 10.11 1.32 12.75
N PHE A 281 11.12 2.12 13.04
CA PHE A 281 12.52 1.75 12.85
C PHE A 281 13.12 1.25 14.16
N SER A 282 14.09 0.34 14.07
CA SER A 282 14.92 -0.01 15.22
C SER A 282 15.83 1.16 15.57
N HIS A 283 16.04 1.41 16.85
CA HIS A 283 17.01 2.41 17.32
C HIS A 283 18.45 2.14 16.85
N THR A 284 18.74 0.92 16.42
CA THR A 284 20.05 0.51 15.89
C THR A 284 20.26 0.86 14.42
N ASP A 285 19.20 1.21 13.67
CA ASP A 285 19.30 1.62 12.27
C ASP A 285 19.33 3.16 12.16
N GLU A 286 20.54 3.70 12.10
CA GLU A 286 20.77 5.13 12.04
C GLU A 286 20.21 5.78 10.76
N ALA A 287 20.28 5.08 9.62
CA ALA A 287 19.83 5.60 8.34
C ALA A 287 18.31 5.71 8.26
N ALA A 288 17.58 4.75 8.83
CA ALA A 288 16.12 4.82 8.95
C ALA A 288 15.69 5.93 9.91
N ARG A 289 16.39 6.07 11.04
CA ARG A 289 16.14 7.12 12.03
C ARG A 289 16.29 8.53 11.45
N LEU A 290 17.37 8.80 10.71
CA LEU A 290 17.60 10.11 10.09
C LEU A 290 16.53 10.46 9.05
N ARG A 291 16.08 9.48 8.25
CA ARG A 291 14.98 9.67 7.29
C ARG A 291 13.69 10.08 7.98
N GLU A 292 13.31 9.41 9.06
CA GLU A 292 12.10 9.78 9.82
C GLU A 292 12.24 11.14 10.51
N PHE A 293 13.42 11.48 11.06
CA PHE A 293 13.64 12.83 11.61
C PHE A 293 13.50 13.91 10.55
N GLY A 294 14.06 13.71 9.36
CA GLY A 294 13.89 14.63 8.24
C GLY A 294 12.43 14.80 7.85
N ARG A 295 11.69 13.69 7.80
CA ARG A 295 10.25 13.68 7.49
C ARG A 295 9.41 14.42 8.54
N VAL A 296 9.65 14.15 9.82
CA VAL A 296 8.96 14.84 10.94
C VAL A 296 9.27 16.32 10.95
N GLN A 297 10.51 16.72 10.69
CA GLN A 297 10.88 18.14 10.58
C GLN A 297 10.19 18.82 9.40
N HIS A 298 10.11 18.14 8.25
CA HIS A 298 9.38 18.64 7.09
C HIS A 298 7.90 18.88 7.39
N LEU A 299 7.23 17.90 8.01
CA LEU A 299 5.82 18.04 8.42
C LEU A 299 5.63 19.14 9.46
N ARG A 300 6.54 19.24 10.43
CA ARG A 300 6.49 20.30 11.44
C ARG A 300 6.66 21.67 10.80
N ALA A 301 7.56 21.81 9.83
CA ALA A 301 7.74 23.04 9.08
C ALA A 301 6.46 23.40 8.29
N GLN A 302 5.82 22.43 7.62
CA GLN A 302 4.53 22.66 6.94
C GLN A 302 3.41 23.10 7.91
N GLN A 303 3.33 22.50 9.10
CA GLN A 303 2.35 22.89 10.12
C GLN A 303 2.62 24.28 10.69
N LEU A 304 3.90 24.61 10.91
CA LEU A 304 4.31 25.89 11.47
C LEU A 304 4.31 27.02 10.44
N ALA A 305 4.45 26.74 9.14
CA ALA A 305 4.55 27.78 8.11
C ALA A 305 3.39 28.80 8.18
N GLY A 306 2.17 28.33 8.42
CA GLY A 306 1.01 29.20 8.61
C GLY A 306 1.04 30.02 9.91
N ALA A 307 1.52 29.43 11.01
CA ALA A 307 1.64 30.09 12.30
C ALA A 307 2.82 31.09 12.33
N GLU A 308 3.93 30.76 11.70
CA GLU A 308 5.11 31.61 11.56
C GLU A 308 4.80 32.86 10.73
N LEU A 309 4.00 32.73 9.66
CA LEU A 309 3.57 33.86 8.85
C LEU A 309 2.68 34.83 9.65
N LEU A 310 1.84 34.30 10.55
CA LEU A 310 1.02 35.12 11.46
C LEU A 310 1.83 35.71 12.63
N ALA A 311 2.85 35.01 13.11
CA ALA A 311 3.68 35.41 14.25
C ALA A 311 4.94 36.21 13.86
N ALA A 312 5.21 36.39 12.56
CA ALA A 312 6.36 37.11 12.02
C ALA A 312 6.65 38.49 12.65
N PRO A 313 5.65 39.37 12.91
CA PRO A 313 5.93 40.66 13.54
C PRO A 313 6.34 40.52 15.01
N ASP A 314 5.75 39.56 15.74
CA ASP A 314 6.07 39.31 17.15
C ASP A 314 7.45 38.66 17.31
N THR A 315 7.82 37.75 16.40
CA THR A 315 9.14 37.11 16.39
C THR A 315 10.25 38.10 16.05
N ALA A 316 10.02 39.02 15.10
CA ALA A 316 10.94 40.12 14.80
C ALA A 316 11.19 41.00 16.04
N ALA A 317 10.13 41.39 16.76
CA ALA A 317 10.25 42.20 17.97
C ALA A 317 11.00 41.45 19.11
N MET A 318 10.78 40.14 19.25
CA MET A 318 11.53 39.33 20.22
C MET A 318 13.00 39.20 19.84
N GLN A 319 13.31 39.06 18.55
CA GLN A 319 14.69 38.97 18.05
C GLN A 319 15.44 40.28 18.29
N THR A 320 14.82 41.44 17.98
CA THR A 320 15.39 42.76 18.29
C THR A 320 15.68 42.92 19.78
N ARG A 321 14.79 42.46 20.66
CA ARG A 321 15.02 42.47 22.12
C ARG A 321 16.16 41.54 22.54
N ARG A 322 16.26 40.35 21.94
CA ARG A 322 17.37 39.42 22.22
C ARG A 322 18.71 39.99 21.78
N ASP A 323 18.76 40.60 20.60
CA ASP A 323 19.97 41.21 20.07
C ASP A 323 20.38 42.43 20.90
N TYR A 324 19.42 43.26 21.34
CA TYR A 324 19.69 44.32 22.31
C TYR A 324 20.26 43.78 23.63
N ASN A 325 19.60 42.80 24.24
CA ASN A 325 20.06 42.20 25.50
C ASN A 325 21.45 41.55 25.35
N LYS A 326 21.73 40.92 24.21
CA LYS A 326 23.04 40.34 23.92
C LYS A 326 24.12 41.43 23.85
N ARG A 327 23.86 42.56 23.19
CA ARG A 327 24.80 43.70 23.14
C ARG A 327 25.11 44.27 24.53
N ILE A 328 24.12 44.34 25.41
CA ILE A 328 24.32 44.74 26.82
C ILE A 328 25.21 43.72 27.55
N ILE A 329 24.96 42.43 27.37
CA ILE A 329 25.73 41.35 28.02
C ILE A 329 27.19 41.32 27.52
N ASP A 330 27.40 41.54 26.23
CA ASP A 330 28.72 41.53 25.58
C ASP A 330 29.53 42.82 25.88
N GLY A 331 28.97 43.76 26.65
CA GLY A 331 29.67 44.93 27.17
C GLY A 331 29.75 46.13 26.22
N GLU A 332 28.91 46.18 25.18
CA GLU A 332 28.85 47.34 24.30
C GLU A 332 28.31 48.57 25.04
N PRO A 333 28.78 49.79 24.71
CA PRO A 333 28.23 51.03 25.27
C PRO A 333 26.73 51.11 24.94
N PHE A 334 25.90 51.27 25.96
CA PHE A 334 24.46 51.39 25.79
C PHE A 334 23.99 52.81 26.12
N ASP A 335 23.03 53.30 25.34
CA ASP A 335 22.33 54.56 25.60
C ASP A 335 21.07 54.27 26.43
N PRO A 336 20.97 54.77 27.68
CA PRO A 336 19.79 54.58 28.54
C PRO A 336 18.49 55.17 27.98
N LEU A 337 18.56 56.08 27.00
CA LEU A 337 17.41 56.76 26.41
C LEU A 337 16.94 56.13 25.08
N GLY A 338 17.73 55.24 24.47
CA GLY A 338 17.44 54.63 23.16
C GLY A 338 16.33 53.57 23.16
N LEU A 339 15.75 53.25 24.32
CA LEU A 339 14.60 52.35 24.44
C LEU A 339 13.26 53.02 24.08
N SER A 340 13.22 54.36 23.93
CA SER A 340 11.99 55.06 23.56
C SER A 340 11.46 54.60 22.21
N ASP A 341 12.30 54.35 21.23
CA ASP A 341 11.82 54.13 19.86
C ASP A 341 11.33 52.69 19.63
N ALA A 342 11.90 51.72 20.36
CA ALA A 342 11.50 50.31 20.30
C ALA A 342 10.22 50.02 21.10
N GLU A 343 9.97 50.73 22.20
CA GLU A 343 8.75 50.54 23.01
C GLU A 343 7.57 51.39 22.54
N THR A 344 7.81 52.51 21.85
CA THR A 344 6.72 53.39 21.35
C THR A 344 5.91 52.74 20.21
N LEU A 345 6.45 51.73 19.53
CA LEU A 345 5.70 50.93 18.55
C LEU A 345 4.67 49.96 19.19
N GLN A 346 4.67 49.76 20.52
CA GLN A 346 3.70 48.89 21.21
C GLN A 346 2.42 49.60 21.69
N ALA A 347 2.25 50.91 21.46
CA ALA A 347 1.10 51.66 21.95
C ALA A 347 0.19 52.18 20.83
N PRO A 348 -0.50 51.28 20.08
CA PRO A 348 -1.96 51.41 20.12
C PRO A 348 -2.77 50.09 20.19
N SER A 349 -2.19 48.89 20.01
CA SER A 349 -3.03 47.67 19.87
C SER A 349 -3.38 46.95 21.17
N LYS A 350 -2.64 47.16 22.27
CA LYS A 350 -2.90 46.47 23.55
C LYS A 350 -3.92 47.17 24.46
N ARG A 351 -4.33 48.41 24.15
CA ARG A 351 -5.37 49.12 24.95
C ARG A 351 -6.80 48.71 24.62
N SER A 352 -7.07 48.08 23.49
CA SER A 352 -8.43 47.64 23.11
C SER A 352 -8.76 46.18 23.48
N ALA A 353 -7.77 45.34 23.78
CA ALA A 353 -8.01 43.91 24.08
C ALA A 353 -8.10 43.57 25.58
N ARG A 354 -7.86 44.53 26.48
CA ARG A 354 -7.94 44.34 27.95
C ARG A 354 -9.17 44.94 28.63
N GLN A 355 -10.16 45.41 27.86
CA GLN A 355 -11.54 45.53 28.34
C GLN A 355 -12.30 44.25 28.01
N ARG A 356 -12.01 43.17 28.74
CA ARG A 356 -13.08 42.21 29.02
C ARG A 356 -13.99 42.91 30.02
N LEU A 357 -15.20 43.24 29.56
CA LEU A 357 -16.34 43.61 30.40
C LEU A 357 -16.40 42.67 31.61
N THR A 358 -15.96 43.15 32.76
CA THR A 358 -16.45 42.65 34.04
C THR A 358 -17.94 42.96 34.05
N LYS A 359 -18.78 41.97 33.71
CA LYS A 359 -20.19 42.00 34.09
C LYS A 359 -20.25 41.88 35.61
N TYR A 360 -19.98 43.01 36.27
CA TYR A 360 -20.49 43.24 37.61
C TYR A 360 -21.99 43.45 37.43
N VAL A 361 -22.76 42.39 37.63
CA VAL A 361 -24.21 42.51 37.81
C VAL A 361 -24.38 42.85 39.28
N PRO A 362 -24.83 44.07 39.65
CA PRO A 362 -25.18 44.34 41.03
C PRO A 362 -26.36 43.44 41.39
N LEU A 363 -26.21 42.62 42.42
CA LEU A 363 -27.34 41.95 43.06
C LEU A 363 -28.23 43.03 43.68
N PRO A 364 -29.53 43.09 43.39
CA PRO A 364 -30.45 43.89 44.17
C PRO A 364 -30.59 43.27 45.56
N GLU A 365 -30.29 44.04 46.60
CA GLU A 365 -30.64 43.70 47.97
C GLU A 365 -32.17 43.81 48.19
N PRO A 366 -32.71 43.11 49.20
CA PRO A 366 -34.03 42.53 49.15
C PRO A 366 -35.09 43.46 49.73
N GLU A 367 -36.06 43.87 48.91
CA GLU A 367 -37.34 44.37 49.41
C GLU A 367 -38.48 43.61 48.75
N GLY A 368 -39.20 42.89 49.62
CA GLY A 368 -40.43 42.14 49.44
C GLY A 368 -41.06 42.06 48.05
N MET A 369 -41.21 40.83 47.55
CA MET A 369 -42.54 40.25 47.28
C MET A 369 -42.44 38.80 46.80
N GLY A 370 -43.00 37.88 47.60
CA GLY A 370 -43.72 36.69 47.12
C GLY A 370 -42.91 35.48 46.64
N LEU A 371 -42.62 34.56 47.57
CA LEU A 371 -42.44 33.13 47.25
C LEU A 371 -43.74 32.56 46.63
N PRO A 372 -43.64 31.66 45.65
CA PRO A 372 -44.53 30.52 45.56
C PRO A 372 -43.80 29.24 45.98
N ASP A 373 -44.44 28.53 46.89
CA ASP A 373 -44.04 27.23 47.40
C ASP A 373 -43.91 26.19 46.29
N SER A 374 -42.75 25.52 46.25
CA SER A 374 -42.47 24.14 45.79
C SER A 374 -41.27 24.06 44.85
N TYR A 375 -40.17 23.58 45.43
CA TYR A 375 -38.98 23.15 44.72
C TYR A 375 -39.11 21.63 44.55
N ASP A 376 -39.37 21.15 43.33
CA ASP A 376 -39.42 19.72 43.02
C ASP A 376 -38.00 19.22 42.66
N SER A 377 -37.48 18.31 43.48
CA SER A 377 -36.08 17.88 43.51
C SER A 377 -35.87 16.51 42.85
N THR A 378 -36.37 16.30 41.63
CA THR A 378 -36.40 14.94 41.02
C THR A 378 -35.85 14.81 39.59
N PHE A 379 -34.95 15.67 39.15
CA PHE A 379 -34.24 15.48 37.88
C PHE A 379 -32.70 15.50 38.02
N PHE A 380 -32.18 14.61 38.88
CA PHE A 380 -30.84 14.06 38.74
C PHE A 380 -30.95 12.58 38.33
N ASN A 381 -30.62 12.32 37.06
CA ASN A 381 -30.13 11.10 36.39
C ASN A 381 -30.46 9.69 36.94
N PRO A 382 -30.68 8.73 36.02
CA PRO A 382 -29.54 8.08 35.34
C PRO A 382 -29.39 8.37 33.85
#